data_AF-A0A852AL42-F1
#
_entry.id   AF-A0A852AL42-F1
#
_cell.length_a   1.000
_cell.length_b   1.000
_cell.length_c   1.000
_cell.angle_alpha   90.00
_cell.angle_beta   90.00
_cell.angle_gamma   90.00
#
_symmetry.space_group_name_H-M   'P 1'
#
loop_
_entity.id
_entity.type
_entity.pdbx_description
1 polymer ?
#
loop_
_entity_poly.entity_id
_entity_poly.type
_entity_poly.pdbx_seq_one_letter_code
_entity_poly.pdbx_strand_id
1 'polypeptide(L)'
;QDYTWEDHGYSLINRLYPDVGQLLDEKFQVVYNLTYNTIATHCGVDTSVLRRAIWNYVHCVNQLLERNLKVYIKTVACYPERTTKQIYAQFWRHFKHSEKVHINLLLLEARMQAALLYALRAVTRYMT
;
A
#
# COMPACT_ATOMS: atom_id res chain seq x y z
N GLN A 1 -10.55 -13.60 5.72
CA GLN A 1 -9.15 -13.49 5.26
C GLN A 1 -8.35 -14.41 6.17
N ASP A 2 -7.68 -15.42 5.63
CA ASP A 2 -7.14 -16.53 6.46
C ASP A 2 -5.71 -16.30 6.97
N TYR A 3 -5.06 -15.19 6.61
CA TYR A 3 -3.71 -14.84 7.05
C TYR A 3 -3.46 -13.32 6.91
N THR A 4 -3.47 -12.60 8.03
CA THR A 4 -3.35 -11.14 8.11
C THR A 4 -2.02 -10.74 8.73
N TRP A 5 -1.62 -9.48 8.55
CA TRP A 5 -0.42 -8.93 9.19
C TRP A 5 -0.56 -8.88 10.71
N GLU A 6 -1.67 -8.31 11.19
CA GLU A 6 -1.93 -8.12 12.62
C GLU A 6 -2.01 -9.45 13.38
N ASP A 7 -2.73 -10.45 12.86
CA ASP A 7 -2.96 -11.69 13.60
C ASP A 7 -1.81 -12.70 13.46
N HIS A 8 -1.12 -12.71 12.31
CA HIS A 8 -0.15 -13.78 11.99
C HIS A 8 1.23 -13.25 11.59
N GLY A 9 1.27 -12.34 10.61
CA GLY A 9 2.52 -11.90 9.99
C GLY A 9 3.49 -11.23 10.96
N TYR A 10 2.97 -10.30 11.76
CA TYR A 10 3.74 -9.57 12.76
C TYR A 10 4.31 -10.50 13.84
N SER A 11 3.46 -11.36 14.42
CA SER A 11 3.87 -12.30 15.46
C SER A 11 5.00 -13.23 14.99
N LEU A 12 4.91 -13.75 13.76
CA LEU A 12 5.95 -14.62 13.22
C LEU A 12 7.27 -13.88 12.99
N ILE A 13 7.25 -12.69 12.37
CA ILE A 13 8.48 -11.90 12.19
C ILE A 13 9.06 -11.50 13.53
N ASN A 14 8.25 -11.03 14.47
CA ASN A 14 8.74 -10.57 15.77
C ASN A 14 9.40 -11.72 16.55
N ARG A 15 8.94 -12.97 16.37
CA ARG A 15 9.60 -14.15 16.96
C ARG A 15 10.93 -14.50 16.29
N LEU A 16 11.04 -14.33 14.97
CA LEU A 16 12.23 -14.71 14.20
C LEU A 16 13.29 -13.60 14.14
N TYR A 17 12.84 -12.34 14.09
CA TYR A 17 13.67 -11.15 13.99
C TYR A 17 12.97 -9.92 14.61
N PRO A 18 13.02 -9.77 15.96
CA PRO A 18 12.23 -8.79 16.71
C PRO A 18 12.42 -7.33 16.26
N ASP A 19 13.68 -6.91 16.12
CA ASP A 19 14.03 -5.52 15.79
C ASP A 19 13.42 -5.08 14.46
N VAL A 20 13.41 -5.98 13.46
CA VAL A 20 12.83 -5.71 12.14
C VAL A 20 11.30 -5.83 12.16
N GLY A 21 10.74 -6.72 12.98
CA GLY A 21 9.30 -6.85 13.15
C GLY A 21 8.64 -5.54 13.57
N GLN A 22 9.19 -4.92 14.61
CA GLN A 22 8.70 -3.63 15.10
C GLN A 22 8.86 -2.52 14.04
N LEU A 23 10.03 -2.39 13.43
CA LEU A 23 10.27 -1.37 12.41
C LEU A 23 9.34 -1.50 11.19
N LEU A 24 9.02 -2.74 10.77
CA LEU A 24 8.09 -2.99 9.67
C LEU A 24 6.65 -2.61 10.06
N ASP A 25 6.22 -2.97 11.26
CA ASP A 25 4.88 -2.63 11.74
C ASP A 25 4.69 -1.11 11.84
N GLU A 26 5.65 -0.42 12.46
CA GLU A 26 5.65 1.04 12.55
C GLU A 26 5.64 1.69 11.16
N LYS A 27 6.45 1.19 10.22
CA LYS A 27 6.49 1.67 8.83
C LYS A 27 5.13 1.52 8.14
N PHE A 28 4.48 0.36 8.26
CA PHE A 28 3.15 0.13 7.68
C PHE A 28 2.09 1.04 8.30
N GLN A 29 2.08 1.18 9.63
CA GLN A 29 1.15 2.04 10.34
C GLN A 29 1.33 3.52 9.97
N VAL A 30 2.58 4.00 9.91
CA VAL A 30 2.89 5.39 9.55
C VAL A 30 2.37 5.69 8.14
N VAL A 31 2.67 4.84 7.15
CA VAL A 31 2.26 5.09 5.77
C VAL A 31 0.75 4.91 5.59
N TYR A 32 0.15 3.89 6.22
CA TYR A 32 -1.29 3.67 6.14
C TYR A 32 -2.08 4.85 6.74
N ASN A 33 -1.64 5.37 7.88
CA ASN A 33 -2.34 6.44 8.61
C ASN A 33 -1.95 7.86 8.16
N LEU A 34 -0.89 8.02 7.38
CA LEU A 34 -0.46 9.33 6.88
C LEU A 34 -1.62 10.04 6.18
N THR A 35 -1.98 11.23 6.68
CA THR A 35 -2.98 12.10 6.06
C THR A 35 -2.66 13.55 6.40
N TYR A 36 -2.79 14.42 5.41
CA TYR A 36 -2.76 15.86 5.61
C TYR A 36 -4.18 16.44 5.71
N ASN A 37 -5.21 15.58 5.66
CA ASN A 37 -6.63 15.94 5.56
C ASN A 37 -6.90 16.91 4.40
N THR A 38 -6.19 16.70 3.29
CA THR A 38 -6.30 17.47 2.05
C THR A 38 -6.55 16.55 0.88
N ILE A 39 -7.35 17.00 -0.08
CA ILE A 39 -7.54 16.35 -1.37
C ILE A 39 -7.53 17.41 -2.48
N ALA A 40 -6.51 17.40 -3.33
CA ALA A 40 -6.25 18.40 -4.36
C ALA A 40 -6.24 19.85 -3.80
N THR A 41 -7.33 20.59 -4.00
CA THR A 41 -7.53 21.97 -3.52
C THR A 41 -8.36 22.06 -2.24
N HIS A 42 -8.98 20.96 -1.81
CA HIS A 42 -9.83 20.92 -0.62
C HIS A 42 -9.03 20.59 0.64
N CYS A 43 -9.32 21.29 1.73
CA CYS A 43 -8.75 21.07 3.06
C CYS A 43 -9.84 20.60 4.03
N GLY A 44 -9.46 19.89 5.09
CA GLY A 44 -10.39 19.38 6.11
C GLY A 44 -11.18 18.15 5.66
N VAL A 45 -10.68 17.39 4.69
CA VAL A 45 -11.37 16.21 4.13
C VAL A 45 -10.75 14.93 4.70
N ASP A 46 -11.59 14.01 5.20
CA ASP A 46 -11.14 12.68 5.56
C ASP A 46 -10.81 11.85 4.30
N THR A 47 -9.55 11.48 4.17
CA THR A 47 -9.03 10.68 3.05
C THR A 47 -8.96 9.18 3.36
N SER A 48 -9.39 8.74 4.55
CA SER A 48 -9.28 7.36 5.03
C SER A 48 -9.87 6.33 4.06
N VAL A 49 -11.05 6.62 3.50
CA VAL A 49 -11.74 5.75 2.53
C VAL A 49 -10.93 5.59 1.26
N LEU A 50 -10.35 6.68 0.74
CA LEU A 50 -9.53 6.66 -0.47
C LEU A 50 -8.23 5.90 -0.26
N ARG A 51 -7.53 6.18 0.86
CA ARG A 51 -6.28 5.49 1.22
C ARG A 51 -6.51 3.98 1.38
N ARG A 52 -7.58 3.61 2.09
CA ARG A 52 -8.01 2.21 2.24
C ARG A 52 -8.33 1.55 0.91
N ALA A 53 -9.01 2.26 0.00
CA ALA A 53 -9.33 1.73 -1.31
C ALA A 53 -8.08 1.43 -2.16
N ILE A 54 -7.08 2.31 -2.13
CA ILE A 54 -5.79 2.11 -2.79
C ILE A 54 -5.05 0.92 -2.18
N TRP A 55 -4.94 0.88 -0.85
CA TRP A 55 -4.29 -0.23 -0.13
C TRP A 55 -4.91 -1.57 -0.49
N ASN A 56 -6.24 -1.65 -0.37
CA ASN A 56 -7.01 -2.86 -0.66
C ASN A 56 -6.91 -3.29 -2.13
N TYR A 57 -6.86 -2.34 -3.07
CA TYR A 57 -6.68 -2.65 -4.48
C TYR A 57 -5.34 -3.34 -4.76
N VAL A 58 -4.26 -2.92 -4.08
CA VAL A 58 -2.94 -3.60 -4.18
C VAL A 58 -3.00 -5.01 -3.59
N HIS A 59 -3.73 -5.21 -2.49
CA HIS A 59 -4.01 -6.54 -1.92
C HIS A 59 -5.05 -7.36 -2.72
N CYS A 60 -5.36 -6.98 -3.97
CA CYS A 60 -6.31 -7.64 -4.87
C CYS A 60 -7.77 -7.65 -4.41
N VAL A 61 -8.16 -6.77 -3.48
CA VAL A 61 -9.56 -6.56 -3.13
C VAL A 61 -10.14 -5.51 -4.08
N ASN A 62 -10.98 -5.95 -5.02
CA ASN A 62 -11.56 -5.09 -6.04
C ASN A 62 -12.36 -3.94 -5.41
N GLN A 63 -11.84 -2.72 -5.53
CA GLN A 63 -12.55 -1.50 -5.16
C GLN A 63 -12.74 -0.57 -6.37
N LEU A 64 -13.69 0.36 -6.23
CA LEU A 64 -13.98 1.40 -7.20
C LEU A 64 -12.88 2.47 -7.13
N LEU A 65 -11.91 2.38 -8.03
CA LEU A 65 -10.90 3.41 -8.28
C LEU A 65 -10.99 3.85 -9.75
N GLU A 66 -10.63 5.11 -10.01
CA GLU A 66 -10.55 5.66 -11.38
C GLU A 66 -9.64 4.80 -12.28
N ARG A 67 -10.01 4.63 -13.54
CA ARG A 67 -9.28 3.79 -14.51
C ARG A 67 -7.80 4.18 -14.64
N ASN A 68 -7.49 5.47 -14.76
CA ASN A 68 -6.09 5.93 -14.91
C ASN A 68 -5.26 5.65 -13.66
N LEU A 69 -5.87 5.78 -12.48
CA LEU A 69 -5.24 5.43 -11.21
C LEU A 69 -4.97 3.92 -11.13
N LYS A 70 -5.92 3.07 -11.55
CA LYS A 70 -5.71 1.61 -11.62
C LYS A 70 -4.56 1.22 -12.55
N VAL A 71 -4.49 1.86 -13.73
CA VAL A 71 -3.38 1.63 -14.66
C VAL A 71 -2.06 2.02 -14.01
N TYR A 72 -1.98 3.22 -13.43
CA TYR A 72 -0.75 3.66 -12.76
C TYR A 72 -0.33 2.73 -11.62
N ILE A 73 -1.25 2.39 -10.70
CA ILE A 73 -0.96 1.48 -9.58
C ILE A 73 -0.46 0.13 -10.10
N LYS A 74 -1.15 -0.47 -11.10
CA LYS A 74 -0.75 -1.75 -11.67
C LYS A 74 0.61 -1.68 -12.36
N THR A 75 0.89 -0.60 -13.09
CA THR A 75 2.18 -0.41 -13.73
C THR A 75 3.28 -0.29 -12.68
N VAL A 76 3.16 0.57 -11.67
CA VAL A 76 4.24 0.74 -10.69
C VAL A 76 4.39 -0.48 -9.77
N ALA A 77 3.30 -1.16 -9.40
CA ALA A 77 3.36 -2.32 -8.53
C ALA A 77 3.87 -3.58 -9.24
N CYS A 78 3.54 -3.79 -10.52
CA CYS A 78 3.84 -5.05 -11.23
C CYS A 78 4.93 -4.92 -12.31
N TYR A 79 5.05 -3.75 -12.94
CA TYR A 79 5.92 -3.48 -14.09
C TYR A 79 6.57 -2.09 -13.99
N PRO A 80 7.28 -1.78 -12.88
CA PRO A 80 7.80 -0.43 -12.63
C PRO A 80 8.66 0.11 -13.77
N GLU A 81 9.37 -0.76 -14.48
CA GLU A 81 10.19 -0.45 -15.67
C GLU A 81 9.40 0.13 -16.84
N ARG A 82 8.07 -0.08 -16.88
CA ARG A 82 7.16 0.45 -17.90
C ARG A 82 6.52 1.78 -17.50
N THR A 83 6.87 2.34 -16.34
CA THR A 83 6.31 3.61 -15.87
C THR A 83 6.84 4.76 -16.71
N THR A 84 5.94 5.52 -17.34
CA THR A 84 6.30 6.70 -18.14
C THR A 84 5.76 7.98 -17.55
N LYS A 85 6.38 9.12 -17.90
CA LYS A 85 5.90 10.46 -17.52
C LYS A 85 4.46 10.71 -17.98
N GLN A 86 4.06 10.12 -19.11
CA GLN A 86 2.70 10.23 -19.63
C GLN A 86 1.69 9.53 -18.70
N ILE A 87 1.98 8.29 -18.27
CA ILE A 87 1.12 7.58 -17.31
C ILE A 87 1.02 8.39 -16.00
N TYR A 88 2.15 8.93 -15.52
CA TYR A 88 2.18 9.77 -14.32
C TYR A 88 1.33 11.05 -14.45
N ALA A 89 1.36 11.69 -15.63
CA ALA A 89 0.60 12.92 -15.87
C ALA A 89 -0.90 12.66 -16.08
N GLN A 90 -1.29 11.47 -16.55
CA GLN A 90 -2.67 11.17 -16.94
C GLN A 90 -3.62 10.98 -15.75
N PHE A 91 -3.19 10.37 -14.66
CA PHE A 91 -4.02 10.19 -13.46
C PHE A 91 -3.99 11.44 -12.58
N TRP A 92 -5.12 11.74 -11.92
CA TRP A 92 -5.23 12.80 -10.91
C TRP A 92 -4.60 14.12 -11.35
N ARG A 93 -5.06 14.64 -12.51
CA ARG A 93 -4.48 15.83 -13.16
C ARG A 93 -4.56 17.10 -12.30
N HIS A 94 -5.54 17.18 -11.41
CA HIS A 94 -5.76 18.32 -10.53
C HIS A 94 -5.13 18.16 -9.14
N PHE A 95 -4.48 17.04 -8.87
CA PHE A 95 -3.83 16.76 -7.59
C PHE A 95 -2.38 17.27 -7.59
N LYS A 96 -1.89 17.59 -6.40
CA LYS A 96 -0.52 18.01 -6.19
C LYS A 96 0.45 16.85 -6.42
N HIS A 97 1.67 17.18 -6.84
CA HIS A 97 2.74 16.19 -6.96
C HIS A 97 3.02 15.46 -5.64
N SER A 98 2.88 16.15 -4.49
CA SER A 98 3.02 15.54 -3.16
C SER A 98 2.00 14.43 -2.91
N GLU A 99 0.76 14.58 -3.38
CA GLU A 99 -0.29 13.56 -3.26
C GLU A 99 0.00 12.36 -4.17
N LYS A 100 0.59 12.61 -5.36
CA LYS A 100 1.05 11.53 -6.24
C LYS A 100 2.21 10.74 -5.62
N VAL A 101 3.14 11.42 -4.93
CA VAL A 101 4.20 10.74 -4.15
C VAL A 101 3.61 9.98 -2.98
N HIS A 102 2.59 10.53 -2.30
CA HIS A 102 1.87 9.84 -1.23
C HIS A 102 1.29 8.50 -1.71
N ILE A 103 0.68 8.44 -2.91
CA ILE A 103 0.22 7.15 -3.47
C ILE A 103 1.37 6.16 -3.64
N ASN A 104 2.57 6.62 -4.03
CA ASN A 104 3.72 5.74 -4.16
C ASN A 104 4.14 5.14 -2.83
N LEU A 105 4.07 5.90 -1.72
CA LEU A 105 4.29 5.36 -0.38
C LEU A 105 3.28 4.24 -0.08
N LEU A 106 1.99 4.51 -0.25
CA LEU A 106 0.93 3.52 -0.01
C LEU A 106 1.11 2.27 -0.87
N LEU A 107 1.44 2.42 -2.15
CA LEU A 107 1.58 1.27 -3.05
C LEU A 107 2.79 0.40 -2.68
N LEU A 108 3.92 1.02 -2.33
CA LEU A 108 5.14 0.28 -2.02
C LEU A 108 4.95 -0.52 -0.74
N GLU A 109 4.34 0.09 0.28
CA GLU A 109 4.12 -0.58 1.56
C GLU A 109 3.07 -1.67 1.46
N ALA A 110 1.94 -1.42 0.76
CA ALA A 110 0.94 -2.45 0.51
C ALA A 110 1.52 -3.64 -0.29
N ARG A 111 2.34 -3.36 -1.32
CA ARG A 111 3.01 -4.41 -2.10
C ARG A 111 3.97 -5.22 -1.24
N MET A 112 4.77 -4.54 -0.41
CA MET A 112 5.72 -5.19 0.48
C MET A 112 5.01 -6.06 1.52
N GLN A 113 3.96 -5.53 2.15
CA GLN A 113 3.13 -6.27 3.10
C GLN A 113 2.50 -7.50 2.46
N ALA A 114 1.92 -7.38 1.25
CA ALA A 114 1.35 -8.50 0.54
C ALA A 114 2.40 -9.60 0.25
N ALA A 115 3.57 -9.22 -0.28
CA ALA A 115 4.65 -10.16 -0.57
C ALA A 115 5.17 -10.87 0.70
N LEU A 116 5.36 -10.12 1.79
CA LEU A 116 5.75 -10.67 3.08
C LEU A 116 4.71 -11.65 3.61
N LEU A 117 3.42 -11.32 3.57
CA LEU A 117 2.36 -12.21 4.02
C LEU A 117 2.34 -13.52 3.25
N TYR A 118 2.56 -13.50 1.93
CA TYR A 118 2.67 -14.74 1.14
C TYR A 118 3.88 -15.58 1.58
N ALA A 119 5.05 -14.97 1.77
CA ALA A 119 6.26 -15.67 2.21
C ALA A 119 6.11 -16.24 3.64
N LEU A 120 5.62 -15.43 4.59
CA LEU A 120 5.41 -15.84 5.98
C LEU A 120 4.36 -16.94 6.11
N ARG A 121 3.32 -16.90 5.28
CA ARG A 121 2.34 -17.99 5.23
C ARG A 121 2.99 -19.30 4.77
N ALA A 122 3.92 -19.24 3.80
CA ALA A 122 4.66 -20.42 3.37
C ALA A 122 5.59 -20.94 4.49
N VAL A 123 6.29 -20.05 5.21
CA VAL A 123 7.10 -20.43 6.39
C VAL A 123 6.24 -21.07 7.47
N THR A 124 5.09 -20.48 7.80
CA THR A 124 4.16 -21.03 8.81
C THR A 124 3.73 -22.44 8.44
N ARG A 125 3.35 -22.66 7.17
CA ARG A 125 2.99 -23.99 6.65
C ARG A 125 4.11 -25.01 6.64
N TYR A 126 5.37 -24.56 6.63
CA TYR A 126 6.53 -25.45 6.74
C TYR A 126 6.84 -25.80 8.20
N MET A 127 6.57 -24.88 9.13
CA MET A 127 6.80 -25.08 10.56
C MET A 127 5.70 -25.94 11.23
N THR A 128 4.52 -26.06 10.61
CA THR A 128 3.40 -26.91 11.03
C THR A 128 3.34 -28.19 10.23
#